data_AF-A0A1M3HI59-F1
#
_entry.id   AF-A0A1M3HI59-F1
#
_cell.length_a   1.000
_cell.length_b   1.000
_cell.length_c   1.000
_cell.angle_alpha   90.00
_cell.angle_beta   90.00
_cell.angle_gamma   90.00
#
_symmetry.space_group_name_H-M   'P 1'
#
loop_
_entity.id
_entity.type
_entity.pdbx_description
1 polymer ?
#
loop_
_entity_poly.entity_id
_entity_poly.type
_entity_poly.pdbx_seq_one_letter_code
_entity_poly.pdbx_strand_id
1 'polypeptide(L)'
;MSEERLLALLSHILAIVPGIGILGPLVIYLIKKDESPFVRDNALESLNFQLTVIILYIIAWILVFVAIGLFLFWVIAIMNAVLVIVATVRASEGQVYRYPVSLRLIK
;
A
#
# COMPACT_ATOMS: atom_id res chain seq x y z
N MET A 1 1.25 19.85 10.87
CA MET A 1 0.81 18.91 9.82
C MET A 1 -0.71 18.97 9.75
N SER A 2 -1.32 19.15 8.58
CA SER A 2 -2.80 19.16 8.47
C SER A 2 -3.37 17.75 8.67
N GLU A 3 -4.62 17.65 9.11
CA GLU A 3 -5.32 16.36 9.30
C GLU A 3 -5.29 15.51 8.03
N GLU A 4 -5.49 16.12 6.86
CA GLU A 4 -5.42 15.44 5.57
C GLU A 4 -4.04 14.81 5.30
N ARG A 5 -2.95 15.51 5.65
CA ARG A 5 -1.60 14.96 5.51
C ARG A 5 -1.37 13.81 6.48
N LEU A 6 -1.88 13.90 7.70
CA LEU A 6 -1.82 12.81 8.66
C LEU A 6 -2.59 11.57 8.14
N LEU A 7 -3.80 11.75 7.62
CA LEU A 7 -4.60 10.65 7.09
C LEU A 7 -4.00 10.03 5.83
N ALA A 8 -3.43 10.85 4.94
CA ALA A 8 -2.68 10.35 3.79
C ALA A 8 -1.46 9.53 4.21
N LEU A 9 -0.70 9.98 5.21
CA LEU A 9 0.40 9.23 5.82
C LEU A 9 -0.06 7.90 6.42
N LEU A 10 -1.14 7.96 7.20
CA LEU A 10 -1.71 6.79 7.86
C LEU A 10 -2.15 5.74 6.85
N SER A 11 -2.67 6.17 5.68
CA SER A 11 -3.08 5.25 4.63
C SER A 11 -1.96 4.36 4.11
N HIS A 12 -0.72 4.84 4.10
CA HIS A 12 0.45 4.06 3.68
C HIS A 12 1.08 3.33 4.86
N ILE A 13 1.29 3.99 6.00
CA ILE A 13 2.03 3.36 7.11
C ILE A 13 1.24 2.23 7.78
N LEU A 14 -0.09 2.34 7.89
CA LEU A 14 -0.94 1.26 8.39
C LEU A 14 -0.93 0.05 7.45
N ALA A 15 -0.56 0.27 6.18
CA ALA A 15 -0.45 -0.75 5.17
C ALA A 15 0.75 -1.70 5.37
N ILE A 16 1.73 -1.29 6.18
CA ILE A 16 2.94 -2.09 6.44
C ILE A 16 2.67 -3.33 7.30
N VAL A 17 1.55 -3.34 8.04
CA VAL A 17 1.22 -4.43 8.98
C VAL A 17 0.80 -5.68 8.20
N PRO A 18 1.55 -6.79 8.30
CA PRO A 18 1.21 -8.03 7.59
C PRO A 18 -0.20 -8.53 7.94
N GLY A 19 -0.98 -8.90 6.93
CA GLY A 19 -2.35 -9.43 7.10
C GLY A 19 -3.43 -8.38 7.33
N ILE A 20 -3.08 -7.15 7.75
CA ILE A 20 -4.02 -6.05 8.05
C ILE A 20 -3.83 -4.87 7.09
N GLY A 21 -2.81 -4.91 6.23
CA GLY A 21 -2.37 -3.77 5.42
C GLY A 21 -3.43 -3.17 4.47
N ILE A 22 -4.49 -3.91 4.13
CA ILE A 22 -5.63 -3.40 3.35
C ILE A 22 -6.56 -2.54 4.24
N LEU A 23 -6.77 -2.92 5.51
CA LEU A 23 -7.83 -2.35 6.34
C LEU A 23 -7.57 -0.88 6.66
N GLY A 24 -6.34 -0.49 6.96
CA GLY A 24 -5.96 0.90 7.20
C GLY A 24 -6.37 1.84 6.05
N PRO A 25 -5.82 1.66 4.84
CA PRO A 25 -6.20 2.47 3.69
C PRO A 25 -7.67 2.33 3.29
N LEU A 26 -8.29 1.15 3.43
CA LEU A 26 -9.71 0.96 3.13
C LEU A 26 -10.61 1.80 4.04
N VAL A 27 -10.38 1.77 5.36
CA VAL A 27 -11.14 2.56 6.32
C VAL A 27 -10.97 4.05 6.06
N ILE A 28 -9.73 4.50 5.84
CA ILE A 28 -9.44 5.91 5.53
C ILE A 28 -10.12 6.33 4.21
N TYR A 29 -10.06 5.49 3.18
CA TYR A 29 -10.77 5.73 1.92
C TYR A 29 -12.28 5.88 2.15
N LEU A 30 -12.92 4.95 2.85
CA LEU A 30 -14.38 4.97 3.06
C LEU A 30 -14.84 6.21 3.84
N ILE A 31 -14.05 6.69 4.80
CA ILE A 31 -14.36 7.87 5.60
C ILE A 31 -14.12 9.17 4.82
N LYS A 32 -13.02 9.26 4.06
CA LYS A 32 -12.57 10.53 3.45
C LYS A 32 -12.77 10.64 1.94
N LYS A 33 -13.32 9.61 1.27
CA LYS A 33 -13.49 9.60 -0.20
C LYS A 33 -14.28 10.79 -0.77
N ASP A 34 -15.27 11.28 -0.03
CA ASP A 34 -16.15 12.37 -0.47
C ASP A 34 -15.71 13.74 0.07
N GLU A 35 -14.80 13.75 1.06
CA GLU A 35 -14.34 14.97 1.75
C GLU A 35 -13.04 15.52 1.18
N SER A 36 -12.06 14.66 0.88
CA SER A 36 -10.71 15.09 0.49
C SER A 36 -10.18 14.26 -0.67
N PRO A 37 -10.08 14.84 -1.88
CA PRO A 37 -9.48 14.18 -3.03
C PRO A 37 -8.04 13.74 -2.76
N PHE A 38 -7.27 14.51 -1.99
CA PHE A 38 -5.89 14.19 -1.66
C PHE A 38 -5.77 12.94 -0.77
N VAL A 39 -6.59 12.84 0.28
CA VAL A 39 -6.60 11.67 1.17
C VAL A 39 -7.14 10.46 0.42
N ARG A 40 -8.23 10.64 -0.36
CA ARG A 40 -8.82 9.60 -1.19
C ARG A 40 -7.80 8.98 -2.14
N ASP A 41 -7.07 9.80 -2.88
CA ASP A 41 -6.15 9.33 -3.90
C ASP A 41 -4.96 8.58 -3.28
N ASN A 42 -4.43 9.03 -2.13
CA ASN A 42 -3.41 8.30 -1.38
C ASN A 42 -3.93 6.97 -0.82
N ALA A 43 -5.13 6.97 -0.25
CA ALA A 43 -5.75 5.79 0.31
C ALA A 43 -6.06 4.72 -0.76
N LEU A 44 -6.59 5.13 -1.92
CA LEU A 44 -6.80 4.23 -3.06
C LEU A 44 -5.49 3.65 -3.60
N GLU A 45 -4.45 4.47 -3.69
CA GLU A 45 -3.16 4.05 -4.22
C GLU A 45 -2.48 3.05 -3.27
N SER A 46 -2.54 3.29 -1.95
CA SER A 46 -2.11 2.33 -0.93
C SER A 46 -2.91 1.03 -0.98
N LEU A 47 -4.24 1.12 -1.08
CA LEU A 47 -5.14 -0.03 -1.14
C LEU A 47 -4.85 -0.94 -2.34
N ASN A 48 -4.72 -0.34 -3.54
CA ASN A 48 -4.38 -1.04 -4.77
C ASN A 48 -2.98 -1.68 -4.70
N PHE A 49 -2.02 -1.00 -4.08
CA PHE A 49 -0.69 -1.55 -3.89
C PHE A 49 -0.70 -2.77 -2.95
N GLN A 50 -1.43 -2.73 -1.84
CA GLN A 50 -1.52 -3.88 -0.94
C GLN A 50 -2.23 -5.08 -1.59
N LEU A 51 -3.26 -4.85 -2.40
CA LEU A 51 -3.87 -5.91 -3.21
C LEU A 51 -2.85 -6.53 -4.18
N THR A 52 -2.01 -5.69 -4.80
CA THR A 52 -0.93 -6.16 -5.68
C THR A 52 0.10 -7.00 -4.93
N VAL A 53 0.54 -6.55 -3.75
CA VAL A 53 1.48 -7.28 -2.89
C VAL A 53 0.91 -8.63 -2.44
N ILE A 54 -0.39 -8.71 -2.12
CA ILE A 54 -1.04 -9.98 -1.79
C ILE A 54 -1.04 -10.95 -2.97
N ILE A 55 -1.32 -10.46 -4.19
CA ILE A 55 -1.24 -11.28 -5.41
C ILE A 55 0.19 -11.80 -5.59
N LEU A 56 1.21 -10.95 -5.39
CA LEU A 56 2.61 -11.37 -5.47
C LEU A 56 2.96 -12.42 -4.42
N TYR A 57 2.46 -12.30 -3.19
CA TYR A 57 2.66 -13.33 -2.16
C TYR A 57 1.96 -14.65 -2.47
N ILE A 58 0.77 -14.62 -3.08
CA ILE A 58 0.09 -15.84 -3.56
C ILE A 58 0.94 -16.53 -4.64
N ILE A 59 1.48 -15.77 -5.59
CA ILE A 59 2.39 -16.29 -6.62
C ILE A 59 3.64 -16.89 -5.98
N ALA A 60 4.27 -16.17 -5.04
CA ALA A 60 5.45 -16.65 -4.32
C ALA A 60 5.15 -17.94 -3.54
N TRP A 61 3.97 -18.04 -2.91
CA TRP A 61 3.51 -19.22 -2.19
C TRP A 61 3.39 -20.44 -3.11
N ILE A 62 2.81 -20.29 -4.30
CA ILE A 62 2.74 -21.35 -5.31
C ILE A 62 4.15 -21.77 -5.77
N LEU A 63 5.08 -20.81 -5.90
CA LEU A 63 6.46 -21.09 -6.31
C LEU A 63 7.32 -21.74 -5.22
N VAL A 64 6.82 -21.91 -3.99
CA VAL A 64 7.53 -22.62 -2.92
C VAL A 64 7.80 -24.08 -3.31
N PHE A 65 6.90 -24.71 -4.09
CA PHE A 65 7.09 -26.10 -4.54
C PHE A 65 8.33 -26.30 -5.43
N VAL A 66 8.91 -25.21 -5.96
CA VAL A 66 10.13 -25.20 -6.78
C VAL A 66 11.31 -24.56 -6.03
N ALA A 67 11.20 -24.41 -4.70
CA ALA A 67 12.16 -23.75 -3.79
C ALA A 67 12.43 -22.25 -4.04
N ILE A 68 12.11 -21.71 -5.22
CA ILE A 68 12.29 -20.29 -5.59
C ILE A 68 11.34 -19.37 -4.78
N GLY A 69 10.16 -19.88 -4.40
CA GLY A 69 9.18 -19.11 -3.63
C GLY A 69 9.72 -18.53 -2.32
N LEU A 70 10.59 -19.25 -1.62
CA LEU A 70 11.19 -18.81 -0.34
C LEU A 70 12.03 -17.54 -0.51
N PHE A 71 12.78 -17.42 -1.61
CA PHE A 71 13.55 -16.22 -1.92
C PHE A 71 12.64 -15.04 -2.31
N LEU A 72 11.60 -15.31 -3.10
CA LEU A 72 10.62 -14.30 -3.51
C LEU A 72 9.89 -13.64 -2.33
N PHE A 73 9.57 -14.38 -1.28
CA PHE A 73 8.94 -13.80 -0.07
C PHE A 73 9.77 -12.66 0.51
N TRP A 74 11.09 -12.84 0.64
CA TRP A 74 11.98 -11.81 1.15
C TRP A 74 12.08 -10.60 0.21
N VAL A 75 12.18 -10.85 -1.10
CA VAL A 75 12.22 -9.78 -2.10
C VAL A 75 10.94 -8.94 -2.06
N ILE A 76 9.77 -9.59 -2.00
CA ILE A 76 8.47 -8.90 -1.92
C ILE A 76 8.35 -8.12 -0.60
N ALA A 77 8.78 -8.69 0.53
CA ALA A 77 8.74 -8.03 1.83
C ALA A 77 9.59 -6.75 1.86
N ILE A 78 10.81 -6.82 1.35
CA ILE A 78 11.72 -5.66 1.26
C ILE A 78 11.14 -4.61 0.31
N MET A 79 10.67 -5.03 -0.87
CA MET A 79 10.05 -4.12 -1.84
C MET A 79 8.82 -3.40 -1.24
N ASN A 80 7.93 -4.13 -0.57
CA ASN A 80 6.77 -3.57 0.10
C ASN A 80 7.17 -2.53 1.14
N ALA A 81 8.12 -2.87 2.03
CA ALA A 81 8.58 -1.96 3.07
C ALA A 81 9.19 -0.67 2.49
N VAL A 82 10.10 -0.78 1.51
CA VAL A 82 10.73 0.38 0.88
C VAL A 82 9.71 1.27 0.20
N LEU A 83 8.81 0.69 -0.61
CA LEU A 83 7.83 1.46 -1.35
C LEU A 83 6.82 2.15 -0.43
N VAL A 84 6.37 1.47 0.63
CA VAL A 84 5.47 2.07 1.64
C VAL A 84 6.16 3.23 2.37
N ILE A 85 7.44 3.09 2.74
CA ILE A 85 8.19 4.17 3.38
C ILE A 85 8.31 5.37 2.44
N VAL A 86 8.65 5.15 1.16
CA VAL A 86 8.73 6.24 0.17
C VAL A 86 7.38 6.91 -0.02
N ALA A 87 6.31 6.14 -0.16
CA ALA A 87 4.96 6.68 -0.31
C ALA A 87 4.53 7.49 0.91
N THR A 88 4.85 7.01 2.11
CA THR A 88 4.63 7.71 3.37
C THR A 88 5.38 9.03 3.38
N VAL A 89 6.69 9.05 3.10
CA VAL A 89 7.48 10.30 3.06
C VAL A 89 6.88 11.30 2.07
N ARG A 90 6.54 10.86 0.85
CA ARG A 90 5.92 11.72 -0.18
C ARG A 90 4.54 12.23 0.23
N ALA A 91 3.75 11.45 0.96
CA ALA A 91 2.47 11.90 1.51
C ALA A 91 2.67 13.00 2.57
N SER A 92 3.75 12.96 3.36
CA SER A 92 4.05 14.05 4.33
C SER A 92 4.36 15.38 3.62
N GLU A 93 4.97 15.30 2.44
CA GLU A 93 5.26 16.45 1.58
C GLU A 93 4.01 16.97 0.85
N GLY A 94 2.85 16.31 1.00
CA GLY A 94 1.61 16.68 0.32
C GLY A 94 1.54 16.17 -1.13
N GLN A 95 2.34 15.17 -1.49
CA GLN A 95 2.30 14.54 -2.81
C GLN A 95 1.53 13.21 -2.79
N VAL A 96 0.86 12.89 -3.90
CA VAL A 96 0.28 11.55 -4.11
C VAL A 96 1.35 10.69 -4.78
N TYR A 97 1.90 9.74 -4.05
CA TYR A 97 2.88 8.80 -4.61
C TYR A 97 2.17 7.67 -5.36
N ARG A 98 2.44 7.53 -6.65
CA ARG A 98 1.96 6.40 -7.45
C ARG A 98 2.97 5.26 -7.34
N TYR A 99 2.53 4.11 -6.84
CA TYR A 99 3.40 2.96 -6.69
C TYR A 99 3.80 2.44 -8.08
N PRO A 100 5.10 2.15 -8.32
CA PRO A 100 5.57 1.68 -9.62
C PRO A 100 5.02 0.30 -9.98
N VAL A 101 4.74 -0.53 -8.97
CA VAL A 101 4.23 -1.91 -9.12
C VAL A 101 2.87 -2.00 -8.40
N SER A 102 1.87 -1.31 -8.94
CA SER A 102 0.50 -1.32 -8.40
C SER A 102 -0.53 -1.52 -9.50
N LEU A 103 -1.37 -2.54 -9.32
CA LEU A 103 -2.56 -2.80 -10.12
C LEU A 103 -3.71 -1.94 -9.58
N ARG A 104 -4.19 -1.01 -10.41
CA ARG A 104 -5.31 -0.12 -10.06
C ARG A 104 -6.66 -0.83 -10.25
N LEU A 105 -6.93 -1.77 -9.34
CA LEU A 105 -8.14 -2.59 -9.34
C LEU A 105 -9.37 -1.76 -8.91
N ILE A 106 -9.18 -0.87 -7.94
CA ILE A 106 -10.22 0.02 -7.41
C ILE A 106 -9.98 1.43 -7.98
N LYS A 107 -11.03 2.05 -8.52
CA LYS A 107 -11.04 3.38 -9.15
C LYS A 107 -11.82 4.39 -8.33
#